data_AF-A0A3L7Z7E5-F1
#
_entry.id   AF-A0A3L7Z7E5-F1
#
_cell.length_a   1.000
_cell.length_b   1.000
_cell.length_c   1.000
_cell.angle_alpha   90.00
_cell.angle_beta   90.00
_cell.angle_gamma   90.00
#
_symmetry.space_group_name_H-M   'P 1'
#
loop_
_entity.id
_entity.type
_entity.pdbx_description
1 polymer ?
#
loop_
_entity_poly.entity_id
_entity_poly.type
_entity_poly.pdbx_seq_one_letter_code
_entity_poly.pdbx_strand_id
1 'polypeptide(L)'
;MKTNLYLLFFISLVCLGSCDKEEDVLIADPQNVVEEKSDLTKNLTVELVKNFATMTSSNKDNRFISKSTDIPSGGIIIDECVKTTCMIDLNGTILTKSGDQTMPDSTTVDLYLVNFHSEDGTKGFSIATGDKRLNKVYAYTEKGSIGDTAKIYPLACAIKSIPSVVKADIEKYYQEPSLREARQVIGVISGPHVKTHWNQDYPYNSMCPYFASVESDRYLKGHAPVGCAAVATAQVVAYYQRFTSSVRDVHTGLPYKYDFFELTRNPKISYELDRDNPLVFEVSQLCYEIGVGCQIKWSDRKGNLDDPRKIATYLTSKQGYSIECDNDANVDINKLSRNIQRGNPHISAGTRKKPQSGHVWIWDGVQVNANSEVTLVHCNWGHGFTSGISDSDGWYTISRMEQPDPDMQPYFDDNVQIYITNY
;
A
#
# COMPACT_ATOMS: atom_id res chain seq x y z
N MET A 1 14.66 57.37 10.92
CA MET A 1 13.95 58.49 10.28
C MET A 1 12.72 57.91 9.57
N LYS A 2 11.54 58.45 9.88
CA LYS A 2 10.25 58.12 9.28
C LYS A 2 10.16 58.69 7.86
N THR A 3 9.49 57.98 6.95
CA THR A 3 8.45 58.61 6.11
C THR A 3 7.44 57.56 5.61
N ASN A 4 6.18 57.82 5.93
CA ASN A 4 5.00 57.16 5.37
C ASN A 4 4.80 57.57 3.89
N LEU A 5 4.11 56.74 3.12
CA LEU A 5 3.30 57.22 2.00
C LEU A 5 1.96 56.45 1.95
N TYR A 6 0.88 57.22 2.00
CA TYR A 6 -0.53 56.81 1.98
C TYR A 6 -1.14 56.94 0.56
N LEU A 7 -2.41 56.52 0.43
CA LEU A 7 -3.46 56.80 -0.58
C LEU A 7 -3.54 55.79 -1.76
N LEU A 8 -4.70 55.33 -2.27
CA LEU A 8 -6.15 55.61 -2.13
C LEU A 8 -6.90 54.39 -2.77
N PHE A 9 -7.84 53.71 -2.14
CA PHE A 9 -9.31 53.90 -2.15
C PHE A 9 -10.00 54.04 -3.53
N PHE A 10 -10.93 53.11 -3.83
CA PHE A 10 -12.19 53.41 -4.51
C PHE A 10 -13.30 52.53 -3.92
N ILE A 11 -14.14 53.17 -3.09
CA ILE A 11 -15.47 52.70 -2.72
C ILE A 11 -16.43 53.41 -3.68
N SER A 12 -17.31 52.66 -4.36
CA SER A 12 -18.54 53.23 -4.92
C SER A 12 -19.72 52.79 -4.06
N LEU A 13 -20.58 53.76 -3.77
CA LEU A 13 -21.72 53.67 -2.88
C LEU A 13 -22.98 53.98 -3.69
N VAL A 14 -24.08 53.35 -3.26
CA VAL A 14 -25.49 53.73 -3.42
C VAL A 14 -26.23 53.29 -4.69
N CYS A 15 -27.17 52.35 -4.49
CA CYS A 15 -28.58 52.57 -4.83
C CYS A 15 -29.44 52.19 -3.62
N LEU A 16 -30.25 53.14 -3.13
CA LEU A 16 -31.27 52.97 -2.11
C LEU A 16 -32.64 52.71 -2.77
N GLY A 17 -33.48 51.90 -2.12
CA GLY A 17 -34.93 52.07 -2.18
C GLY A 17 -35.75 50.78 -2.19
N SER A 18 -36.20 50.33 -1.00
CA SER A 18 -37.62 50.35 -0.57
C SER A 18 -37.85 49.29 0.53
N CYS A 19 -38.46 49.71 1.63
CA CYS A 19 -38.97 48.82 2.69
C CYS A 19 -40.14 47.98 2.18
N ASP A 20 -40.16 46.70 2.50
CA ASP A 20 -41.29 46.08 3.21
C ASP A 20 -40.81 44.85 4.00
N LYS A 21 -41.47 44.63 5.14
CA LYS A 21 -41.12 43.62 6.15
C LYS A 21 -41.47 42.22 5.66
N GLU A 22 -40.52 41.29 5.67
CA GLU A 22 -40.78 39.85 5.70
C GLU A 22 -39.55 39.11 6.23
N GLU A 23 -39.79 37.97 6.89
CA GLU A 23 -38.90 37.24 7.79
C GLU A 23 -37.49 36.97 7.24
N ASP A 24 -36.49 37.11 8.12
CA ASP A 24 -35.09 36.74 7.88
C ASP A 24 -34.98 35.24 7.53
N VAL A 25 -35.01 34.92 6.24
CA VAL A 25 -34.39 33.69 5.75
C VAL A 25 -32.89 33.95 5.72
N LEU A 26 -32.18 33.32 6.67
CA LEU A 26 -30.72 33.24 6.69
C LEU A 26 -30.24 32.57 5.39
N ILE A 27 -29.99 33.37 4.36
CA ILE A 27 -29.21 32.93 3.20
C ILE A 27 -27.76 32.86 3.68
N ALA A 28 -27.33 31.66 4.08
CA ALA A 28 -25.94 31.40 4.35
C ALA A 28 -25.12 31.73 3.10
N ASP A 29 -24.10 32.57 3.27
CA ASP A 29 -23.16 32.95 2.21
C ASP A 29 -22.57 31.67 1.58
N PRO A 30 -22.70 31.45 0.26
CA PRO A 30 -22.15 30.29 -0.42
C PRO A 30 -20.66 30.06 -0.15
N GLN A 31 -19.89 31.13 0.12
CA GLN A 31 -18.47 30.99 0.47
C GLN A 31 -18.28 30.37 1.86
N ASN A 32 -19.04 30.80 2.86
CA ASN A 32 -18.99 30.26 4.22
C ASN A 32 -19.47 28.80 4.27
N VAL A 33 -20.53 28.44 3.52
CA VAL A 33 -21.03 27.05 3.48
C VAL A 33 -20.04 26.10 2.80
N VAL A 34 -19.34 26.57 1.77
CA VAL A 34 -18.32 25.78 1.07
C VAL A 34 -17.07 25.58 1.95
N GLU A 35 -16.63 26.61 2.68
CA GLU A 35 -15.52 26.50 3.64
C GLU A 35 -15.88 25.58 4.82
N GLU A 36 -17.04 25.75 5.44
CA GLU A 36 -17.49 24.93 6.58
C GLU A 36 -17.67 23.45 6.19
N LYS A 37 -18.19 23.18 4.98
CA LYS A 37 -18.30 21.81 4.45
C LYS A 37 -16.92 21.21 4.12
N SER A 38 -15.99 22.01 3.60
CA SER A 38 -14.61 21.60 3.31
C SER A 38 -13.86 21.24 4.60
N ASP A 39 -14.02 22.04 5.65
CA ASP A 39 -13.41 21.82 6.96
C ASP A 39 -14.00 20.60 7.68
N LEU A 40 -15.32 20.40 7.59
CA LEU A 40 -15.96 19.19 8.11
C LEU A 40 -15.44 17.92 7.43
N THR A 41 -15.34 17.93 6.10
CA THR A 41 -14.86 16.77 5.32
C THR A 41 -13.41 16.46 5.66
N LYS A 42 -12.57 17.48 5.82
CA LYS A 42 -11.18 17.34 6.28
C LYS A 42 -11.11 16.71 7.68
N ASN A 43 -11.90 17.20 8.63
CA ASN A 43 -11.90 16.68 10.01
C ASN A 43 -12.34 15.21 10.06
N LEU A 44 -13.41 14.85 9.33
CA LEU A 44 -13.84 13.46 9.19
C LEU A 44 -12.77 12.59 8.56
N THR A 45 -12.04 13.11 7.55
CA THR A 45 -10.94 12.39 6.92
C THR A 45 -9.81 12.10 7.90
N VAL A 46 -9.41 13.10 8.70
CA VAL A 46 -8.37 12.94 9.72
C VAL A 46 -8.79 11.92 10.79
N GLU A 47 -10.04 11.97 11.26
CA GLU A 47 -10.57 11.00 12.22
C GLU A 47 -10.58 9.58 11.63
N LEU A 48 -11.01 9.45 10.37
CA LEU A 48 -11.00 8.18 9.64
C LEU A 48 -9.59 7.58 9.55
N VAL A 49 -8.58 8.39 9.22
CA VAL A 49 -7.17 7.95 9.14
C VAL A 49 -6.65 7.52 10.52
N LYS A 50 -6.93 8.29 11.58
CA LYS A 50 -6.54 7.92 12.96
C LYS A 50 -7.18 6.61 13.41
N ASN A 51 -8.46 6.43 13.11
CA ASN A 51 -9.17 5.19 13.41
C ASN A 51 -8.58 4.01 12.64
N PHE A 52 -8.23 4.21 11.36
CA PHE A 52 -7.57 3.20 10.55
C PHE A 52 -6.21 2.80 11.12
N ALA A 53 -5.39 3.78 11.51
CA ALA A 53 -4.11 3.53 12.17
C ALA A 53 -4.27 2.65 13.42
N THR A 54 -5.25 2.96 14.27
CA THR A 54 -5.52 2.13 15.46
C THR A 54 -5.90 0.69 15.11
N MET A 55 -6.73 0.50 14.07
CA MET A 55 -7.14 -0.84 13.63
C MET A 55 -5.96 -1.67 13.13
N THR A 56 -5.02 -1.06 12.40
CA THR A 56 -3.89 -1.77 11.82
C THR A 56 -2.76 -2.03 12.81
N SER A 57 -2.54 -1.13 13.78
CA SER A 57 -1.53 -1.34 14.83
C SER A 57 -1.98 -2.33 15.92
N SER A 58 -3.29 -2.51 16.08
CA SER A 58 -3.88 -3.46 17.03
C SER A 58 -3.82 -4.88 16.46
N ASN A 59 -2.64 -5.50 16.53
CA ASN A 59 -2.41 -6.89 16.13
C ASN A 59 -3.14 -7.87 17.09
N LYS A 60 -4.49 -7.85 17.10
CA LYS A 60 -5.35 -8.75 17.87
C LYS A 60 -6.43 -9.32 16.94
N ASP A 61 -6.31 -10.62 16.71
CA ASP A 61 -7.20 -11.48 15.93
C ASP A 61 -8.69 -11.07 15.97
N ASN A 62 -9.29 -11.00 14.77
CA ASN A 62 -10.73 -11.13 14.49
C ASN A 62 -11.69 -10.53 15.53
N ARG A 63 -11.68 -9.19 15.69
CA ARG A 63 -12.77 -8.49 16.38
C ARG A 63 -13.49 -7.52 15.47
N PHE A 64 -14.81 -7.70 15.35
CA PHE A 64 -15.72 -6.63 14.95
C PHE A 64 -15.61 -5.50 15.98
N ILE A 65 -15.03 -4.36 15.60
CA ILE A 65 -14.98 -3.19 16.47
C ILE A 65 -16.28 -2.39 16.25
N SER A 66 -17.21 -2.53 17.19
CA SER A 66 -18.33 -1.60 17.31
C SER A 66 -17.83 -0.24 17.79
N LYS A 67 -18.33 0.85 17.18
CA LYS A 67 -18.05 2.25 17.59
C LYS A 67 -18.18 2.40 19.11
N SER A 68 -17.04 2.44 19.80
CA SER A 68 -16.93 2.96 21.17
C SER A 68 -16.27 4.32 21.07
N THR A 69 -16.85 5.31 21.73
CA THR A 69 -16.44 6.72 21.72
C THR A 69 -15.14 7.02 22.46
N ASP A 70 -14.46 6.00 23.00
CA ASP A 70 -13.21 6.17 23.77
C ASP A 70 -12.08 5.29 23.21
N ILE A 71 -11.78 5.46 21.92
CA ILE A 71 -10.58 4.88 21.31
C ILE A 71 -9.47 5.93 21.42
N PRO A 72 -8.30 5.63 22.03
CA PRO A 72 -7.17 6.54 21.99
C PRO A 72 -6.89 6.86 20.54
N SER A 73 -6.82 8.15 20.20
CA SER A 73 -6.36 8.63 18.91
C SER A 73 -5.15 7.79 18.52
N GLY A 74 -5.26 6.98 17.46
CA GLY A 74 -4.17 6.12 16.99
C GLY A 74 -2.90 6.95 16.99
N GLY A 75 -1.82 6.41 17.56
CA GLY A 75 -0.60 7.12 18.02
C GLY A 75 0.22 7.83 16.93
N ILE A 76 -0.46 8.34 15.90
CA ILE A 76 0.01 9.17 14.83
C ILE A 76 -0.37 10.64 15.09
N ILE A 77 0.55 11.53 14.76
CA ILE A 77 0.43 12.98 14.81
C ILE A 77 0.36 13.47 13.38
N ILE A 78 -0.68 14.24 13.06
CA ILE A 78 -0.91 14.73 11.70
C ILE A 78 0.00 15.93 11.44
N ASP A 79 0.84 15.82 10.40
CA ASP A 79 1.75 16.89 9.99
C ASP A 79 1.09 17.82 8.98
N GLU A 80 0.44 17.22 7.98
CA GLU A 80 -0.09 17.94 6.84
C GLU A 80 -1.29 17.21 6.26
N CYS A 81 -2.23 17.96 5.70
CA CYS A 81 -3.40 17.42 5.04
C CYS A 81 -3.66 18.23 3.76
N VAL A 82 -3.26 17.67 2.61
CA VAL A 82 -3.35 18.32 1.30
C VAL A 82 -4.58 17.84 0.55
N LYS A 83 -5.44 18.76 0.13
CA LYS A 83 -6.69 18.45 -0.58
C LYS A 83 -6.49 18.37 -2.09
N THR A 84 -7.17 17.43 -2.73
CA THR A 84 -7.33 17.34 -4.19
C THR A 84 -8.79 17.01 -4.50
N THR A 85 -9.45 17.82 -5.33
CA THR A 85 -10.83 17.59 -5.75
C THR A 85 -10.87 16.79 -7.04
N CYS A 86 -11.46 15.59 -7.01
CA CYS A 86 -11.69 14.77 -8.19
C CYS A 86 -13.05 15.12 -8.81
N MET A 87 -13.04 15.54 -10.07
CA MET A 87 -14.24 15.65 -10.90
C MET A 87 -14.61 14.26 -11.43
N ILE A 88 -15.88 13.87 -11.34
CA ILE A 88 -16.36 12.55 -11.73
C ILE A 88 -17.54 12.72 -12.68
N ASP A 89 -17.34 12.35 -13.93
CA ASP A 89 -18.42 12.26 -14.92
C ASP A 89 -19.10 10.89 -14.80
N LEU A 90 -20.42 10.92 -14.63
CA LEU A 90 -21.27 9.79 -14.27
C LEU A 90 -22.16 9.32 -15.42
N ASN A 91 -21.82 9.67 -16.66
CA ASN A 91 -22.56 9.37 -17.90
C ASN A 91 -23.12 7.94 -17.94
N GLY A 92 -24.36 7.78 -17.50
CA GLY A 92 -25.06 6.50 -17.43
C GLY A 92 -26.56 6.72 -17.23
N THR A 93 -27.36 6.29 -18.19
CA THR A 93 -28.82 6.24 -18.06
C THR A 93 -29.20 5.10 -17.12
N ILE A 94 -29.54 5.39 -15.86
CA ILE A 94 -30.11 4.37 -14.97
C ILE A 94 -31.64 4.51 -14.98
N LEU A 95 -32.33 3.47 -15.42
CA LEU A 95 -33.75 3.25 -15.16
C LEU A 95 -33.90 2.72 -13.73
N THR A 96 -34.00 3.59 -12.73
CA THR A 96 -34.34 3.17 -11.37
C THR A 96 -35.86 3.05 -11.22
N LYS A 97 -36.36 1.84 -10.93
CA LYS A 97 -37.66 1.69 -10.25
C LYS A 97 -37.48 2.15 -8.79
N SER A 98 -38.39 3.00 -8.33
CA SER A 98 -38.43 3.70 -7.04
C SER A 98 -37.56 4.97 -6.97
N GLY A 99 -38.26 6.11 -6.89
CA GLY A 99 -37.68 7.44 -6.81
C GLY A 99 -37.14 7.76 -5.43
N ASP A 100 -36.04 8.51 -5.42
CA ASP A 100 -35.92 9.76 -4.67
C ASP A 100 -34.57 10.48 -4.88
N GLN A 101 -33.59 9.86 -5.58
CA GLN A 101 -32.41 10.59 -6.08
C GLN A 101 -31.99 10.07 -7.45
N THR A 102 -32.06 10.94 -8.45
CA THR A 102 -31.47 10.72 -9.78
C THR A 102 -29.96 10.87 -9.70
N MET A 103 -29.21 9.94 -10.31
CA MET A 103 -27.75 10.07 -10.48
C MET A 103 -27.47 11.38 -11.24
N PRO A 104 -26.63 12.28 -10.69
CA PRO A 104 -26.27 13.51 -11.40
C PRO A 104 -25.34 13.17 -12.57
N ASP A 105 -25.33 14.02 -13.61
CA ASP A 105 -24.43 13.86 -14.77
C ASP A 105 -22.95 13.90 -14.38
N SER A 106 -22.62 14.71 -13.36
CA SER A 106 -21.30 14.77 -12.77
C SER A 106 -21.35 15.10 -11.28
N THR A 107 -20.26 14.82 -10.58
CA THR A 107 -20.08 15.17 -9.17
C THR A 107 -18.61 15.38 -8.83
N THR A 108 -18.32 15.81 -7.61
CA THR A 108 -16.95 15.99 -7.12
C THR A 108 -16.73 15.20 -5.85
N VAL A 109 -15.50 14.75 -5.61
CA VAL A 109 -15.07 14.13 -4.34
C VAL A 109 -13.76 14.78 -3.92
N ASP A 110 -13.70 15.29 -2.69
CA ASP A 110 -12.45 15.78 -2.11
C ASP A 110 -11.66 14.60 -1.52
N LEU A 111 -10.47 14.36 -2.07
CA LEU A 111 -9.46 13.45 -1.53
C LEU A 111 -8.43 14.24 -0.72
N TYR A 112 -7.91 13.63 0.34
CA TYR A 112 -6.86 14.22 1.15
C TYR A 112 -5.66 13.29 1.22
N LEU A 113 -4.49 13.83 0.88
CA LEU A 113 -3.21 13.27 1.27
C LEU A 113 -2.90 13.73 2.69
N VAL A 114 -2.91 12.80 3.64
CA VAL A 114 -2.65 13.02 5.05
C VAL A 114 -1.26 12.51 5.37
N ASN A 115 -0.31 13.42 5.58
CA ASN A 115 1.03 13.08 6.06
C ASN A 115 1.02 13.09 7.59
N PHE A 116 1.68 12.11 8.20
CA PHE A 116 1.73 11.97 9.66
C PHE A 116 3.06 11.36 10.11
N HIS A 117 3.30 11.39 11.41
CA HIS A 117 4.36 10.61 12.04
C HIS A 117 3.87 9.93 13.32
N SER A 118 4.46 8.79 13.67
CA SER A 118 4.33 8.18 15.00
C SER A 118 5.13 8.94 16.06
N GLU A 119 4.89 8.64 17.35
CA GLU A 119 5.60 9.29 18.47
C GLU A 119 7.14 9.21 18.38
N ASP A 120 7.69 8.15 17.77
CA ASP A 120 9.13 7.97 17.53
C ASP A 120 9.67 8.76 16.32
N GLY A 121 8.81 9.55 15.66
CA GLY A 121 9.14 10.35 14.49
C GLY A 121 9.11 9.59 13.16
N THR A 122 8.69 8.32 13.14
CA THR A 122 8.56 7.56 11.88
C THR A 122 7.44 8.16 11.05
N LYS A 123 7.78 8.60 9.84
CA LYS A 123 6.83 9.23 8.91
C LYS A 123 5.99 8.19 8.19
N GLY A 124 4.73 8.50 7.97
CA GLY A 124 3.78 7.74 7.16
C GLY A 124 2.84 8.66 6.39
N PHE A 125 1.98 8.06 5.55
CA PHE A 125 0.99 8.82 4.79
C PHE A 125 -0.29 8.00 4.54
N SER A 126 -1.38 8.71 4.26
CA SER A 126 -2.64 8.11 3.83
C SER A 126 -3.31 8.94 2.73
N ILE A 127 -4.06 8.28 1.85
CA ILE A 127 -4.99 8.93 0.93
C ILE A 127 -6.40 8.47 1.30
N ALA A 128 -7.26 9.41 1.67
CA ALA A 128 -8.59 9.11 2.18
C ALA A 128 -9.59 10.23 1.87
N THR A 129 -10.87 9.95 2.09
CA THR A 129 -11.95 10.94 2.03
C THR A 129 -12.98 10.70 3.12
N GLY A 130 -13.36 11.79 3.80
CA GLY A 130 -14.50 11.86 4.71
C GLY A 130 -15.81 12.20 4.01
N ASP A 131 -15.87 12.16 2.67
CA ASP A 131 -17.10 12.36 1.91
C ASP A 131 -18.17 11.37 2.39
N LYS A 132 -19.35 11.85 2.79
CA LYS A 132 -20.39 11.01 3.40
C LYS A 132 -20.87 9.85 2.52
N ARG A 133 -20.70 9.94 1.19
CA ARG A 133 -21.04 8.86 0.26
C ARG A 133 -20.02 7.72 0.31
N LEU A 134 -18.76 8.04 0.65
CA LEU A 134 -17.62 7.14 0.51
C LEU A 134 -16.90 6.85 1.83
N ASN A 135 -16.59 7.85 2.67
CA ASN A 135 -15.95 7.73 3.98
C ASN A 135 -14.86 6.63 4.06
N LYS A 136 -13.89 6.68 3.13
CA LYS A 136 -13.00 5.55 2.82
C LYS A 136 -11.52 5.94 2.82
N VAL A 137 -10.70 5.04 3.35
CA VAL A 137 -9.25 5.03 3.17
C VAL A 137 -8.94 4.26 1.88
N TYR A 138 -8.14 4.85 1.00
CA TYR A 138 -7.70 4.23 -0.26
C TYR A 138 -6.24 3.79 -0.22
N ALA A 139 -5.42 4.47 0.57
CA ALA A 139 -4.04 4.11 0.83
C ALA A 139 -3.69 4.46 2.28
N TYR A 140 -2.93 3.61 2.95
CA TYR A 140 -2.37 3.88 4.27
C TYR A 140 -1.03 3.17 4.41
N THR A 141 -0.01 3.95 4.74
CA THR A 141 1.36 3.47 4.91
C THR A 141 1.88 3.99 6.25
N GLU A 142 2.18 3.08 7.19
CA GLU A 142 2.60 3.45 8.56
C GLU A 142 4.01 4.06 8.58
N LYS A 143 4.88 3.51 7.74
CA LYS A 143 6.25 3.99 7.51
C LYS A 143 6.32 4.32 6.03
N GLY A 144 6.93 5.42 5.62
CA GLY A 144 6.93 5.79 4.20
C GLY A 144 6.61 7.25 3.94
N SER A 145 6.73 7.62 2.67
CA SER A 145 6.27 8.89 2.15
C SER A 145 5.69 8.71 0.75
N ILE A 146 4.84 9.65 0.34
CA ILE A 146 4.31 9.66 -1.03
C ILE A 146 5.43 9.70 -2.10
N GLY A 147 6.61 10.22 -1.75
CA GLY A 147 7.78 10.29 -2.63
C GLY A 147 8.40 8.93 -2.99
N ASP A 148 8.12 7.89 -2.20
CA ASP A 148 8.64 6.54 -2.46
C ASP A 148 8.07 5.93 -3.76
N THR A 149 6.93 6.44 -4.22
CA THR A 149 6.36 6.12 -5.54
C THR A 149 7.31 6.37 -6.72
N ALA A 150 8.31 7.24 -6.55
CA ALA A 150 9.32 7.48 -7.58
C ALA A 150 10.20 6.25 -7.87
N LYS A 151 10.31 5.33 -6.89
CA LYS A 151 11.20 4.17 -6.95
C LYS A 151 10.45 2.84 -6.78
N ILE A 152 9.36 2.82 -6.02
CA ILE A 152 8.46 1.67 -5.88
C ILE A 152 7.33 1.83 -6.89
N TYR A 153 7.56 1.35 -8.12
CA TYR A 153 6.59 1.52 -9.20
C TYR A 153 5.23 0.83 -8.97
N PRO A 154 5.15 -0.38 -8.38
CA PRO A 154 3.87 -0.97 -8.03
C PRO A 154 3.04 -0.09 -7.09
N LEU A 155 3.67 0.52 -6.08
CA LEU A 155 3.05 1.52 -5.20
C LEU A 155 2.55 2.74 -5.99
N ALA A 156 3.33 3.23 -6.97
CA ALA A 156 2.89 4.31 -7.84
C ALA A 156 1.65 3.94 -8.67
N CYS A 157 1.56 2.69 -9.15
CA CYS A 157 0.40 2.18 -9.89
C CYS A 157 -0.84 2.14 -8.97
N ALA A 158 -0.70 1.61 -7.75
CA ALA A 158 -1.77 1.57 -6.76
C ALA A 158 -2.33 2.97 -6.50
N ILE A 159 -1.45 3.95 -6.21
CA ILE A 159 -1.84 5.33 -5.90
C ILE A 159 -2.47 6.03 -7.11
N LYS A 160 -1.90 5.86 -8.31
CA LYS A 160 -2.47 6.46 -9.54
C LYS A 160 -3.82 5.89 -9.92
N SER A 161 -4.15 4.67 -9.49
CA SER A 161 -5.45 4.06 -9.73
C SER A 161 -6.57 4.65 -8.87
N ILE A 162 -6.25 5.37 -7.78
CA ILE A 162 -7.23 5.84 -6.78
C ILE A 162 -8.37 6.65 -7.40
N PRO A 163 -8.16 7.66 -8.27
CA PRO A 163 -9.27 8.41 -8.87
C PRO A 163 -10.27 7.52 -9.63
N SER A 164 -9.77 6.49 -10.31
CA SER A 164 -10.59 5.50 -11.01
C SER A 164 -11.41 4.62 -10.05
N VAL A 165 -10.83 4.27 -8.90
CA VAL A 165 -11.54 3.55 -7.82
C VAL A 165 -12.61 4.44 -7.20
N VAL A 166 -12.29 5.71 -6.93
CA VAL A 166 -13.24 6.71 -6.39
C VAL A 166 -14.44 6.87 -7.31
N LYS A 167 -14.21 6.96 -8.63
CA LYS A 167 -15.30 6.98 -9.62
C LYS A 167 -16.20 5.74 -9.52
N ALA A 168 -15.61 4.55 -9.49
CA ALA A 168 -16.37 3.31 -9.37
C ALA A 168 -17.17 3.22 -8.06
N ASP A 169 -16.59 3.66 -6.93
CA ASP A 169 -17.27 3.68 -5.64
C ASP A 169 -18.45 4.68 -5.63
N ILE A 170 -18.33 5.83 -6.30
CA ILE A 170 -19.43 6.79 -6.46
C ILE A 170 -20.53 6.26 -7.38
N GLU A 171 -20.17 5.65 -8.51
CA GLU A 171 -21.13 5.01 -9.41
C GLU A 171 -21.93 3.95 -8.65
N LYS A 172 -21.25 3.12 -7.87
CA LYS A 172 -21.86 2.09 -7.02
C LYS A 172 -22.80 2.70 -5.97
N TYR A 173 -22.39 3.77 -5.29
CA TYR A 173 -23.24 4.48 -4.33
C TYR A 173 -24.58 4.92 -4.94
N TYR A 174 -24.57 5.41 -6.18
CA TYR A 174 -25.80 5.81 -6.86
C TYR A 174 -26.60 4.62 -7.39
N GLN A 175 -25.95 3.55 -7.84
CA GLN A 175 -26.60 2.36 -8.42
C GLN A 175 -27.22 1.42 -7.39
N GLU A 176 -26.71 1.39 -6.15
CA GLU A 176 -27.10 0.42 -5.12
C GLU A 176 -27.68 1.10 -3.87
N PRO A 177 -28.99 1.43 -3.83
CA PRO A 177 -29.62 2.11 -2.69
C PRO A 177 -29.45 1.38 -1.34
N SER A 178 -29.37 0.04 -1.35
CA SER A 178 -29.13 -0.78 -0.16
C SER A 178 -27.78 -0.51 0.51
N LEU A 179 -26.77 -0.03 -0.23
CA LEU A 179 -25.48 0.35 0.32
C LEU A 179 -25.50 1.72 1.00
N ARG A 180 -26.51 2.57 0.72
CA ARG A 180 -26.66 3.89 1.34
C ARG A 180 -27.12 3.79 2.80
N GLU A 181 -27.90 2.75 3.12
CA GLU A 181 -28.43 2.50 4.48
C GLU A 181 -27.54 1.60 5.32
N ALA A 182 -26.69 0.78 4.68
CA ALA A 182 -25.63 0.06 5.34
C ALA A 182 -24.57 1.07 5.82
N ARG A 183 -24.74 1.61 7.05
CA ARG A 183 -23.65 2.29 7.78
C ARG A 183 -22.40 1.48 7.56
N GLN A 184 -21.33 2.06 7.01
CA GLN A 184 -20.07 1.37 6.79
C GLN A 184 -19.63 0.66 8.07
N VAL A 185 -19.93 -0.63 8.13
CA VAL A 185 -19.48 -1.49 9.19
C VAL A 185 -18.01 -1.69 8.92
N ILE A 186 -17.20 -1.36 9.92
CA ILE A 186 -15.76 -1.57 9.90
C ILE A 186 -15.48 -3.01 9.46
N GLY A 187 -14.72 -3.14 8.37
CA GLY A 187 -14.40 -4.43 7.79
C GLY A 187 -13.51 -5.29 8.68
N VAL A 188 -13.56 -6.61 8.48
CA VAL A 188 -12.64 -7.55 9.10
C VAL A 188 -11.28 -7.41 8.42
N ILE A 189 -10.23 -7.28 9.22
CA ILE A 189 -8.84 -7.27 8.76
C ILE A 189 -8.24 -8.65 9.05
N SER A 190 -7.61 -9.25 8.04
CA SER A 190 -6.77 -10.44 8.16
C SER A 190 -5.37 -10.10 7.69
N GLY A 191 -4.35 -10.37 8.50
CA GLY A 191 -2.97 -9.94 8.23
C GLY A 191 -2.66 -8.51 8.68
N PRO A 192 -1.46 -7.96 8.38
CA PRO A 192 -0.38 -8.57 7.59
C PRO A 192 0.21 -9.83 8.25
N HIS A 193 0.42 -10.88 7.45
CA HIS A 193 0.97 -12.15 7.93
C HIS A 193 2.49 -12.16 7.94
N VAL A 194 3.14 -11.53 6.96
CA VAL A 194 4.59 -11.48 6.86
C VAL A 194 5.10 -10.38 7.78
N LYS A 195 5.99 -10.75 8.71
CA LYS A 195 6.53 -9.82 9.71
C LYS A 195 7.82 -9.14 9.27
N THR A 196 8.55 -9.74 8.34
CA THR A 196 9.83 -9.24 7.85
C THR A 196 9.63 -8.07 6.88
N HIS A 197 10.56 -7.12 6.90
CA HIS A 197 10.64 -5.94 6.03
C HIS A 197 12.04 -5.89 5.40
N TRP A 198 12.36 -6.94 4.64
CA TRP A 198 13.69 -7.15 4.07
C TRP A 198 13.90 -6.35 2.79
N ASN A 199 15.16 -6.27 2.37
CA ASN A 199 15.57 -5.51 1.19
C ASN A 199 16.59 -6.28 0.35
N GLN A 200 16.99 -5.70 -0.77
CA GLN A 200 17.87 -6.30 -1.76
C GLN A 200 19.34 -5.95 -1.57
N ASP A 201 19.67 -4.90 -0.83
CA ASP A 201 21.03 -4.42 -0.61
C ASP A 201 21.63 -5.00 0.68
N TYR A 202 22.74 -4.44 1.18
CA TYR A 202 23.34 -4.85 2.45
C TYR A 202 22.34 -4.67 3.62
N PRO A 203 22.24 -5.63 4.56
CA PRO A 203 23.07 -6.84 4.72
C PRO A 203 22.61 -8.06 3.92
N TYR A 204 21.42 -8.02 3.32
CA TYR A 204 20.75 -9.15 2.67
C TYR A 204 21.53 -9.71 1.47
N ASN A 205 22.35 -8.89 0.82
CA ASN A 205 23.15 -9.28 -0.34
C ASN A 205 24.56 -9.79 -0.04
N SER A 206 24.94 -9.94 1.24
CA SER A 206 26.35 -10.21 1.61
C SER A 206 26.91 -11.53 1.02
N MET A 207 26.05 -12.48 0.65
CA MET A 207 26.43 -13.74 -0.02
C MET A 207 26.25 -13.71 -1.55
N CYS A 208 25.68 -12.62 -2.11
CA CYS A 208 25.57 -12.46 -3.56
C CYS A 208 26.95 -12.22 -4.22
N PRO A 209 27.08 -12.38 -5.55
CA PRO A 209 28.37 -12.23 -6.20
C PRO A 209 29.01 -10.85 -5.99
N TYR A 210 30.33 -10.84 -5.83
CA TYR A 210 31.12 -9.63 -5.65
C TYR A 210 31.44 -8.96 -7.00
N PHE A 211 31.37 -7.63 -7.04
CA PHE A 211 31.74 -6.80 -8.19
C PHE A 211 32.52 -5.58 -7.74
N ALA A 212 33.76 -5.44 -8.21
CA ALA A 212 34.63 -4.31 -7.85
C ALA A 212 34.05 -2.93 -8.24
N SER A 213 33.20 -2.86 -9.28
CA SER A 213 32.54 -1.61 -9.71
C SER A 213 31.55 -1.03 -8.69
N VAL A 214 31.15 -1.82 -7.69
CA VAL A 214 30.23 -1.41 -6.60
C VAL A 214 30.86 -1.61 -5.22
N GLU A 215 32.17 -1.82 -5.12
CA GLU A 215 32.89 -1.95 -3.85
C GLU A 215 32.69 -0.71 -2.95
N SER A 216 32.81 0.48 -3.54
CA SER A 216 32.60 1.76 -2.86
C SER A 216 31.14 2.20 -2.79
N ASP A 217 30.21 1.40 -3.33
CA ASP A 217 28.79 1.70 -3.23
C ASP A 217 28.33 1.50 -1.79
N ARG A 218 27.83 2.58 -1.18
CA ARG A 218 27.42 2.57 0.23
C ARG A 218 26.34 1.53 0.51
N TYR A 219 25.43 1.19 -0.41
CA TYR A 219 24.35 0.25 -0.10
C TYR A 219 24.71 -1.18 -0.47
N LEU A 220 25.40 -1.35 -1.60
CA LEU A 220 25.74 -2.67 -2.12
C LEU A 220 26.99 -3.29 -1.47
N LYS A 221 27.91 -2.47 -0.93
CA LYS A 221 29.16 -2.89 -0.26
C LYS A 221 29.94 -3.96 -1.04
N GLY A 222 30.04 -3.79 -2.35
CA GLY A 222 30.76 -4.70 -3.25
C GLY A 222 29.97 -5.90 -3.75
N HIS A 223 28.71 -6.09 -3.36
CA HIS A 223 27.92 -7.24 -3.79
C HIS A 223 26.73 -6.83 -4.66
N ALA A 224 26.42 -7.63 -5.68
CA ALA A 224 25.18 -7.43 -6.44
C ALA A 224 23.96 -7.48 -5.53
N PRO A 225 22.89 -6.72 -5.80
CA PRO A 225 21.66 -6.81 -5.02
C PRO A 225 21.03 -8.20 -5.16
N VAL A 226 20.35 -8.67 -4.11
CA VAL A 226 19.69 -9.99 -4.05
C VAL A 226 18.73 -10.21 -5.22
N GLY A 227 17.93 -9.19 -5.54
CA GLY A 227 16.83 -9.26 -6.50
C GLY A 227 15.47 -9.42 -5.81
N CYS A 228 14.47 -8.64 -6.23
CA CYS A 228 13.14 -8.58 -5.61
C CYS A 228 12.45 -9.95 -5.50
N ALA A 229 12.60 -10.80 -6.52
CA ALA A 229 12.08 -12.17 -6.52
C ALA A 229 12.61 -13.01 -5.36
N ALA A 230 13.92 -12.96 -5.11
CA ALA A 230 14.54 -13.73 -4.04
C ALA A 230 14.20 -13.15 -2.66
N VAL A 231 14.14 -11.82 -2.50
CA VAL A 231 13.71 -11.19 -1.25
C VAL A 231 12.25 -11.53 -0.92
N ALA A 232 11.32 -11.37 -1.86
CA ALA A 232 9.92 -11.72 -1.65
C ALA A 232 9.74 -13.19 -1.25
N THR A 233 10.45 -14.09 -1.94
CA THR A 233 10.44 -15.52 -1.65
C THR A 233 11.04 -15.83 -0.27
N ALA A 234 12.15 -15.18 0.10
CA ALA A 234 12.81 -15.39 1.38
C ALA A 234 11.95 -14.95 2.58
N GLN A 235 11.25 -13.82 2.45
CA GLN A 235 10.31 -13.34 3.48
C GLN A 235 9.14 -14.31 3.68
N VAL A 236 8.59 -14.87 2.60
CA VAL A 236 7.56 -15.91 2.66
C VAL A 236 8.10 -17.20 3.30
N VAL A 237 9.30 -17.63 2.92
CA VAL A 237 9.94 -18.81 3.52
C VAL A 237 10.18 -18.61 5.02
N ALA A 238 10.58 -17.41 5.44
CA ALA A 238 10.75 -17.06 6.84
C ALA A 238 9.41 -17.00 7.59
N TYR A 239 8.32 -16.57 6.95
CA TYR A 239 6.97 -16.64 7.52
C TYR A 239 6.57 -18.08 7.84
N TYR A 240 6.74 -19.01 6.90
CA TYR A 240 6.45 -20.42 7.14
C TYR A 240 7.50 -21.12 8.02
N GLN A 241 8.67 -20.51 8.21
CA GLN A 241 9.84 -21.05 8.90
C GLN A 241 10.32 -22.40 8.34
N ARG A 242 10.14 -22.60 7.02
CA ARG A 242 10.36 -23.91 6.39
C ARG A 242 11.12 -23.81 5.09
N PHE A 243 12.36 -24.31 5.16
CA PHE A 243 13.31 -24.33 4.08
C PHE A 243 14.24 -25.54 4.23
N THR A 244 14.50 -26.20 3.12
CA THR A 244 15.56 -27.21 3.01
C THR A 244 16.75 -26.57 2.33
N SER A 245 17.78 -26.26 3.12
CA SER A 245 19.02 -25.69 2.61
C SER A 245 19.76 -26.67 1.70
N SER A 246 20.37 -26.13 0.64
CA SER A 246 21.34 -26.83 -0.20
C SER A 246 22.75 -26.81 0.40
N VAL A 247 23.03 -25.88 1.32
CA VAL A 247 24.25 -25.85 2.13
C VAL A 247 24.21 -26.94 3.19
N ARG A 248 25.37 -27.55 3.45
CA ARG A 248 25.55 -28.55 4.51
C ARG A 248 26.20 -27.91 5.73
N ASP A 249 25.62 -28.20 6.89
CA ASP A 249 26.27 -27.89 8.15
C ASP A 249 27.56 -28.72 8.27
N VAL A 250 28.67 -28.07 8.57
CA VAL A 250 30.01 -28.69 8.55
C VAL A 250 30.22 -29.72 9.67
N HIS A 251 29.43 -29.64 10.74
CA HIS A 251 29.56 -30.53 11.90
C HIS A 251 28.69 -31.78 11.75
N THR A 252 27.50 -31.63 11.18
CA THR A 252 26.50 -32.69 11.08
C THR A 252 26.40 -33.31 9.68
N GLY A 253 26.87 -32.60 8.63
CA GLY A 253 26.70 -32.99 7.23
C GLY A 253 25.25 -32.92 6.73
N LEU A 254 24.30 -32.51 7.57
CA LEU A 254 22.88 -32.36 7.24
C LEU A 254 22.63 -31.01 6.56
N PRO A 255 21.47 -30.79 5.90
CA PRO A 255 21.08 -29.46 5.44
C PRO A 255 21.21 -28.43 6.57
N TYR A 256 21.78 -27.27 6.27
CA TYR A 256 21.88 -26.16 7.22
C TYR A 256 20.48 -25.75 7.69
N LYS A 257 20.35 -25.47 8.98
CA LYS A 257 19.09 -25.07 9.60
C LYS A 257 19.19 -23.61 9.99
N TYR A 258 18.38 -22.79 9.32
CA TYR A 258 18.28 -21.37 9.60
C TYR A 258 17.53 -21.11 10.92
N ASP A 259 17.96 -20.10 11.65
CA ASP A 259 17.25 -19.62 12.83
C ASP A 259 16.12 -18.65 12.41
N PHE A 260 15.02 -19.22 11.92
CA PHE A 260 13.86 -18.44 11.52
C PHE A 260 13.20 -17.68 12.67
N PHE A 261 13.36 -18.15 13.91
CA PHE A 261 12.86 -17.43 15.07
C PHE A 261 13.61 -16.11 15.23
N GLU A 262 14.94 -16.12 15.16
CA GLU A 262 15.75 -14.90 15.22
C GLU A 262 15.54 -13.99 14.01
N LEU A 263 15.43 -14.56 12.81
CA LEU A 263 15.15 -13.80 11.58
C LEU A 263 13.78 -13.09 11.63
N THR A 264 12.76 -13.71 12.23
CA THR A 264 11.42 -13.09 12.35
C THR A 264 11.30 -12.15 13.54
N ARG A 265 12.09 -12.36 14.60
CA ARG A 265 12.22 -11.42 15.74
C ARG A 265 12.92 -10.12 15.35
N ASN A 266 13.79 -10.19 14.34
CA ASN A 266 14.47 -9.03 13.75
C ASN A 266 13.89 -8.76 12.34
N PRO A 267 12.67 -8.21 12.25
CA PRO A 267 11.95 -8.07 10.99
C PRO A 267 12.72 -7.21 9.97
N LYS A 268 13.62 -6.35 10.45
CA LYS A 268 14.59 -5.61 9.65
C LYS A 268 15.98 -5.84 10.23
N ILE A 269 16.91 -6.31 9.40
CA ILE A 269 18.31 -6.48 9.80
C ILE A 269 19.04 -5.15 9.63
N SER A 270 19.71 -4.71 10.69
CA SER A 270 20.38 -3.40 10.70
C SER A 270 21.54 -3.37 9.71
N TYR A 271 21.60 -2.28 8.93
CA TYR A 271 22.68 -1.99 8.00
C TYR A 271 24.03 -1.72 8.71
N GLU A 272 23.98 -1.41 10.01
CA GLU A 272 25.16 -1.16 10.85
C GLU A 272 25.80 -2.45 11.39
N LEU A 273 25.16 -3.61 11.22
CA LEU A 273 25.78 -4.87 11.64
C LEU A 273 26.94 -5.23 10.72
N ASP A 274 28.02 -5.70 11.32
CA ASP A 274 29.20 -6.18 10.60
C ASP A 274 28.90 -7.48 9.84
N ARG A 275 29.68 -7.75 8.79
CA ARG A 275 29.45 -8.88 7.88
C ARG A 275 29.60 -10.24 8.58
N ASP A 276 30.42 -10.32 9.61
CA ASP A 276 30.64 -11.51 10.43
C ASP A 276 29.54 -11.71 11.49
N ASN A 277 28.59 -10.78 11.60
CA ASN A 277 27.43 -10.96 12.47
C ASN A 277 26.59 -12.17 12.01
N PRO A 278 26.24 -13.10 12.92
CA PRO A 278 25.45 -14.28 12.58
C PRO A 278 24.12 -13.98 11.87
N LEU A 279 23.42 -12.90 12.25
CA LEU A 279 22.15 -12.52 11.60
C LEU A 279 22.36 -12.08 10.15
N VAL A 280 23.50 -11.44 9.86
CA VAL A 280 23.86 -11.04 8.49
C VAL A 280 24.13 -12.28 7.65
N PHE A 281 24.86 -13.27 8.19
CA PHE A 281 25.05 -14.55 7.51
C PHE A 281 23.73 -15.28 7.26
N GLU A 282 22.91 -15.49 8.30
CA GLU A 282 21.62 -16.20 8.22
C GLU A 282 20.72 -15.62 7.13
N VAL A 283 20.51 -14.29 7.14
CA VAL A 283 19.58 -13.66 6.18
C VAL A 283 20.16 -13.65 4.76
N SER A 284 21.46 -13.36 4.61
CA SER A 284 22.06 -13.21 3.29
C SER A 284 22.31 -14.56 2.61
N GLN A 285 22.66 -15.59 3.37
CA GLN A 285 22.79 -16.95 2.87
C GLN A 285 21.43 -17.50 2.42
N LEU A 286 20.35 -17.27 3.19
CA LEU A 286 18.99 -17.65 2.79
C LEU A 286 18.57 -16.97 1.48
N CYS A 287 18.73 -15.64 1.41
CA CYS A 287 18.44 -14.84 0.22
C CYS A 287 19.23 -15.32 -1.00
N TYR A 288 20.52 -15.63 -0.82
CA TYR A 288 21.37 -16.12 -1.89
C TYR A 288 20.97 -17.52 -2.37
N GLU A 289 20.73 -18.48 -1.47
CA GLU A 289 20.30 -19.83 -1.84
C GLU A 289 18.97 -19.82 -2.61
N ILE A 290 18.02 -19.00 -2.18
CA ILE A 290 16.76 -18.79 -2.88
C ILE A 290 16.99 -18.15 -4.24
N GLY A 291 17.88 -17.14 -4.32
CA GLY A 291 18.26 -16.53 -5.59
C GLY A 291 18.86 -17.53 -6.58
N VAL A 292 19.73 -18.42 -6.11
CA VAL A 292 20.29 -19.52 -6.92
C VAL A 292 19.18 -20.48 -7.35
N GLY A 293 18.29 -20.86 -6.43
CA GLY A 293 17.16 -21.75 -6.69
C GLY A 293 16.18 -21.23 -7.74
N CYS A 294 15.88 -19.93 -7.68
CA CYS A 294 15.07 -19.21 -8.67
C CYS A 294 15.83 -18.86 -9.95
N GLN A 295 17.14 -19.11 -10.02
CA GLN A 295 18.02 -18.80 -11.15
C GLN A 295 18.14 -17.30 -11.45
N ILE A 296 18.30 -16.49 -10.41
CA ILE A 296 18.57 -15.05 -10.54
C ILE A 296 19.89 -14.82 -11.28
N LYS A 297 19.85 -13.91 -12.24
CA LYS A 297 21.03 -13.44 -12.98
C LYS A 297 21.54 -12.17 -12.34
N TRP A 298 22.69 -12.27 -11.67
CA TRP A 298 23.34 -11.12 -11.03
C TRP A 298 24.29 -10.39 -11.96
N SER A 299 24.22 -9.07 -11.92
CA SER A 299 25.24 -8.14 -12.38
C SER A 299 25.50 -7.12 -11.27
N ASP A 300 26.55 -6.32 -11.41
CA ASP A 300 27.01 -5.38 -10.38
C ASP A 300 25.92 -4.54 -9.70
N ARG A 301 24.88 -4.13 -10.44
CA ARG A 301 23.76 -3.34 -9.89
C ARG A 301 22.37 -3.98 -10.04
N LYS A 302 22.29 -5.27 -10.38
CA LYS A 302 21.01 -5.95 -10.65
C LYS A 302 21.01 -7.41 -10.21
N GLY A 303 19.90 -7.87 -9.62
CA GLY A 303 19.54 -9.28 -9.49
C GLY A 303 18.26 -9.53 -10.28
N ASN A 304 18.38 -10.02 -11.52
CA ASN A 304 17.26 -10.11 -12.44
C ASN A 304 16.70 -11.53 -12.55
N LEU A 305 15.37 -11.65 -12.47
CA LEU A 305 14.65 -12.86 -12.83
C LEU A 305 14.00 -12.67 -14.20
N ASP A 306 14.29 -13.57 -15.14
CA ASP A 306 13.73 -13.51 -16.51
C ASP A 306 12.30 -14.07 -16.59
N ASP A 307 11.95 -14.99 -15.70
CA ASP A 307 10.64 -15.62 -15.64
C ASP A 307 10.20 -15.81 -14.18
N PRO A 308 9.24 -15.01 -13.68
CA PRO A 308 8.75 -15.13 -12.30
C PRO A 308 8.19 -16.51 -11.93
N ARG A 309 7.74 -17.32 -12.90
CA ARG A 309 7.24 -18.70 -12.65
C ARG A 309 8.32 -19.63 -12.10
N LYS A 310 9.59 -19.26 -12.21
CA LYS A 310 10.70 -19.99 -11.57
C LYS A 310 10.59 -19.99 -10.04
N ILE A 311 9.97 -18.97 -9.44
CA ILE A 311 9.68 -18.95 -8.00
C ILE A 311 8.76 -20.13 -7.64
N ALA A 312 7.62 -20.24 -8.33
CA ALA A 312 6.68 -21.34 -8.13
C ALA A 312 7.34 -22.70 -8.37
N THR A 313 8.10 -22.82 -9.46
CA THR A 313 8.82 -24.06 -9.80
C THR A 313 9.79 -24.46 -8.70
N TYR A 314 10.57 -23.51 -8.17
CA TYR A 314 11.55 -23.77 -7.12
C TYR A 314 10.86 -24.18 -5.81
N LEU A 315 9.88 -23.39 -5.36
CA LEU A 315 9.17 -23.66 -4.11
C LEU A 315 8.45 -25.02 -4.14
N THR A 316 7.78 -25.37 -5.24
CA THR A 316 7.11 -26.67 -5.37
C THR A 316 8.11 -27.83 -5.49
N SER A 317 9.05 -27.74 -6.44
CA SER A 317 9.90 -28.90 -6.79
C SER A 317 11.07 -29.14 -5.85
N LYS A 318 11.52 -28.11 -5.11
CA LYS A 318 12.69 -28.20 -4.22
C LYS A 318 12.36 -27.99 -2.75
N GLN A 319 11.31 -27.23 -2.44
CA GLN A 319 10.98 -26.86 -1.06
C GLN A 319 9.67 -27.49 -0.55
N GLY A 320 8.89 -28.14 -1.42
CA GLY A 320 7.69 -28.90 -1.06
C GLY A 320 6.42 -28.08 -0.84
N TYR A 321 6.39 -26.83 -1.27
CA TYR A 321 5.22 -25.94 -1.13
C TYR A 321 4.08 -26.35 -2.08
N SER A 322 2.83 -26.20 -1.65
CA SER A 322 1.67 -26.33 -2.54
C SER A 322 1.34 -24.97 -3.16
N ILE A 323 1.52 -24.86 -4.48
CA ILE A 323 1.39 -23.60 -5.22
C ILE A 323 0.45 -23.76 -6.40
N GLU A 324 -0.45 -22.79 -6.55
CA GLU A 324 -1.17 -22.52 -7.79
C GLU A 324 -0.55 -21.28 -8.45
N CYS A 325 -0.19 -21.38 -9.73
CA CYS A 325 0.50 -20.31 -10.45
C CYS A 325 -0.31 -19.92 -11.67
N ASP A 326 -0.78 -18.68 -11.71
CA ASP A 326 -1.45 -18.09 -12.86
C ASP A 326 -0.45 -17.23 -13.63
N ASN A 327 -0.47 -17.31 -14.95
CA ASN A 327 0.47 -16.63 -15.84
C ASN A 327 -0.28 -15.70 -16.79
N ASP A 328 0.27 -14.50 -16.97
CA ASP A 328 -0.37 -13.43 -17.75
C ASP A 328 -1.79 -13.14 -17.26
N ALA A 329 -1.91 -13.03 -15.93
CA ALA A 329 -3.18 -12.92 -15.23
C ALA A 329 -3.12 -11.89 -14.11
N ASN A 330 -4.16 -11.07 -14.05
CA ASN A 330 -4.37 -10.18 -12.90
C ASN A 330 -4.79 -11.00 -11.69
N VAL A 331 -4.48 -10.48 -10.52
CA VAL A 331 -4.86 -11.08 -9.25
C VAL A 331 -6.38 -11.22 -9.17
N ASP A 332 -6.86 -12.45 -9.01
CA ASP A 332 -8.24 -12.69 -8.60
C ASP A 332 -8.37 -12.26 -7.14
N ILE A 333 -9.02 -11.12 -6.92
CA ILE A 333 -9.16 -10.49 -5.60
C ILE A 333 -9.90 -11.39 -4.60
N ASN A 334 -10.86 -12.19 -5.07
CA ASN A 334 -11.62 -13.09 -4.21
C ASN A 334 -10.79 -14.32 -3.85
N LYS A 335 -10.01 -14.85 -4.81
CA LYS A 335 -9.06 -15.93 -4.57
C LYS A 335 -7.94 -15.48 -3.61
N LEU A 336 -7.39 -14.28 -3.81
CA LEU A 336 -6.42 -13.66 -2.91
C LEU A 336 -7.01 -13.55 -1.49
N SER A 337 -8.19 -12.96 -1.35
CA SER A 337 -8.85 -12.81 -0.05
C SER A 337 -9.01 -14.13 0.68
N ARG A 338 -9.52 -15.16 0.01
CA ARG A 338 -9.65 -16.51 0.60
C ARG A 338 -8.30 -17.10 0.99
N ASN A 339 -7.25 -16.87 0.21
CA ASN A 339 -5.91 -17.38 0.50
C ASN A 339 -5.32 -16.71 1.75
N ILE A 340 -5.42 -15.39 1.82
CA ILE A 340 -4.94 -14.59 2.94
C ILE A 340 -5.72 -14.89 4.22
N GLN A 341 -7.05 -15.04 4.14
CA GLN A 341 -7.87 -15.42 5.30
C GLN A 341 -7.55 -16.83 5.84
N ARG A 342 -6.91 -17.69 5.04
CA ARG A 342 -6.38 -18.99 5.47
C ARG A 342 -4.97 -18.91 6.06
N GLY A 343 -4.39 -17.72 6.16
CA GLY A 343 -3.03 -17.50 6.66
C GLY A 343 -1.95 -17.58 5.59
N ASN A 344 -2.29 -17.66 4.31
CA ASN A 344 -1.28 -17.86 3.27
C ASN A 344 -0.95 -16.53 2.55
N PRO A 345 0.29 -16.01 2.66
CA PRO A 345 0.73 -14.90 1.83
C PRO A 345 0.81 -15.32 0.34
N HIS A 346 0.72 -14.32 -0.53
CA HIS A 346 0.72 -14.46 -1.99
C HIS A 346 1.88 -13.68 -2.59
N ILE A 347 2.58 -14.26 -3.58
CA ILE A 347 3.63 -13.55 -4.31
C ILE A 347 3.06 -13.13 -5.68
N SER A 348 3.18 -11.85 -6.00
CA SER A 348 2.86 -11.32 -7.33
C SER A 348 4.11 -10.80 -8.01
N ALA A 349 4.13 -10.93 -9.33
CA ALA A 349 5.12 -10.31 -10.16
C ALA A 349 4.44 -9.66 -11.37
N GLY A 350 5.06 -8.61 -11.88
CA GLY A 350 4.62 -7.98 -13.12
C GLY A 350 5.77 -7.29 -13.81
N THR A 351 5.58 -6.97 -15.10
CA THR A 351 6.49 -6.11 -15.86
C THR A 351 5.78 -4.89 -16.40
N ARG A 352 6.39 -3.71 -16.26
CA ARG A 352 5.96 -2.52 -17.01
C ARG A 352 6.78 -2.41 -18.30
N LYS A 353 6.17 -1.87 -19.36
CA LYS A 353 6.82 -1.75 -20.67
C LYS A 353 7.70 -0.50 -20.82
N LYS A 354 7.38 0.61 -20.14
CA LYS A 354 8.10 1.89 -20.29
C LYS A 354 8.28 2.67 -18.98
N PRO A 355 9.52 2.94 -18.54
CA PRO A 355 10.74 2.21 -18.91
C PRO A 355 10.59 0.73 -18.56
N GLN A 356 11.16 -0.20 -19.33
CA GLN A 356 11.04 -1.63 -19.03
C GLN A 356 11.57 -1.93 -17.62
N SER A 357 10.71 -2.49 -16.76
CA SER A 357 11.07 -2.87 -15.39
C SER A 357 10.13 -3.95 -14.87
N GLY A 358 10.68 -5.02 -14.32
CA GLY A 358 9.92 -6.01 -13.56
C GLY A 358 9.91 -5.67 -12.07
N HIS A 359 8.92 -6.16 -11.34
CA HIS A 359 8.97 -6.22 -9.87
C HIS A 359 8.29 -7.48 -9.34
N VAL A 360 8.67 -7.90 -8.13
CA VAL A 360 8.04 -8.99 -7.39
C VAL A 360 7.76 -8.50 -5.97
N TRP A 361 6.55 -8.71 -5.48
CA TRP A 361 6.08 -8.26 -4.17
C TRP A 361 5.15 -9.29 -3.52
N ILE A 362 4.77 -9.04 -2.27
CA ILE A 362 3.93 -9.93 -1.47
C ILE A 362 2.62 -9.21 -1.15
N TRP A 363 1.49 -9.91 -1.29
CA TRP A 363 0.26 -9.56 -0.57
C TRP A 363 0.12 -10.48 0.63
N ASP A 364 -0.09 -9.92 1.81
CA ASP A 364 -0.13 -10.68 3.06
C ASP A 364 -1.23 -10.21 4.01
N GLY A 365 -2.11 -9.31 3.57
CA GLY A 365 -3.27 -8.88 4.33
C GLY A 365 -4.44 -8.45 3.45
N VAL A 366 -5.67 -8.55 3.98
CA VAL A 366 -6.89 -8.06 3.34
C VAL A 366 -7.82 -7.41 4.36
N GLN A 367 -8.44 -6.30 3.96
CA GLN A 367 -9.59 -5.73 4.64
C GLN A 367 -10.84 -6.06 3.84
N VAL A 368 -11.85 -6.61 4.51
CA VAL A 368 -13.10 -7.06 3.89
C VAL A 368 -14.28 -6.39 4.58
N ASN A 369 -15.13 -5.70 3.83
CA ASN A 369 -16.32 -5.05 4.38
C ASN A 369 -17.42 -6.07 4.77
N ALA A 370 -18.51 -5.60 5.38
CA ALA A 370 -19.62 -6.47 5.79
C ALA A 370 -20.32 -7.23 4.63
N ASN A 371 -20.14 -6.78 3.39
CA ASN A 371 -20.66 -7.44 2.20
C ASN A 371 -19.68 -8.48 1.62
N SER A 372 -18.62 -8.82 2.37
CA SER A 372 -17.55 -9.72 1.93
C SER A 372 -16.72 -9.19 0.76
N GLU A 373 -16.73 -7.88 0.52
CA GLU A 373 -15.93 -7.26 -0.53
C GLU A 373 -14.59 -6.79 0.01
N VAL A 374 -13.52 -7.07 -0.72
CA VAL A 374 -12.19 -6.58 -0.38
C VAL A 374 -12.11 -5.08 -0.65
N THR A 375 -11.83 -4.30 0.39
CA THR A 375 -11.69 -2.84 0.30
C THR A 375 -10.23 -2.41 0.19
N LEU A 376 -9.33 -3.10 0.88
CA LEU A 376 -7.89 -2.86 0.87
C LEU A 376 -7.14 -4.19 0.94
N VAL A 377 -5.92 -4.22 0.41
CA VAL A 377 -4.96 -5.30 0.63
C VAL A 377 -3.68 -4.74 1.20
N HIS A 378 -3.00 -5.51 2.05
CA HIS A 378 -1.68 -5.16 2.55
C HIS A 378 -0.60 -5.67 1.60
N CYS A 379 0.42 -4.85 1.38
CA CYS A 379 1.54 -5.13 0.50
C CYS A 379 2.86 -5.06 1.26
N ASN A 380 3.73 -6.02 1.00
CA ASN A 380 5.16 -5.91 1.25
C ASN A 380 5.91 -5.80 -0.08
N TRP A 381 6.56 -4.66 -0.31
CA TRP A 381 7.17 -4.35 -1.61
C TRP A 381 8.57 -4.96 -1.78
N GLY A 382 9.16 -5.57 -0.75
CA GLY A 382 10.55 -6.04 -0.80
C GLY A 382 11.56 -4.90 -0.97
N HIS A 383 11.16 -3.69 -0.56
CA HIS A 383 11.94 -2.46 -0.55
C HIS A 383 11.88 -1.85 0.85
N GLY A 384 12.46 -2.54 1.84
CA GLY A 384 12.70 -1.91 3.15
C GLY A 384 13.52 -0.61 3.04
N PHE A 385 14.11 -0.13 4.12
CA PHE A 385 14.89 1.11 4.05
C PHE A 385 16.21 0.93 3.27
N THR A 386 16.29 1.38 2.02
CA THR A 386 17.54 1.53 1.24
C THR A 386 17.54 2.82 0.44
N SER A 387 18.71 3.37 0.10
CA SER A 387 18.85 4.35 -0.99
C SER A 387 17.86 5.52 -0.99
N GLY A 388 17.50 6.04 0.19
CA GLY A 388 16.51 7.11 0.33
C GLY A 388 15.11 6.72 -0.16
N ILE A 389 14.74 5.45 0.02
CA ILE A 389 13.38 4.91 0.00
C ILE A 389 13.03 4.59 1.45
N SER A 390 11.92 5.11 1.94
CA SER A 390 11.35 4.60 3.19
C SER A 390 10.60 3.30 2.90
N ASP A 391 10.74 2.33 3.81
CA ASP A 391 9.85 1.17 3.91
C ASP A 391 8.43 1.69 3.73
N SER A 392 7.73 1.27 2.68
CA SER A 392 6.41 1.76 2.28
C SER A 392 5.42 0.61 2.14
N ASP A 393 5.63 -0.44 2.93
CA ASP A 393 4.65 -1.49 3.10
C ASP A 393 3.36 -0.90 3.70
N GLY A 394 2.20 -1.37 3.26
CA GLY A 394 0.94 -0.73 3.65
C GLY A 394 -0.30 -1.27 2.99
N TRP A 395 -1.43 -0.61 3.27
CA TRP A 395 -2.76 -0.97 2.83
C TRP A 395 -3.20 -0.14 1.63
N TYR A 396 -3.57 -0.78 0.53
CA TYR A 396 -3.92 -0.10 -0.71
C TYR A 396 -5.17 -0.68 -1.36
N THR A 397 -5.93 0.17 -2.03
CA THR A 397 -6.92 -0.28 -3.01
C THR A 397 -6.18 -0.80 -4.25
N ILE A 398 -6.58 -1.98 -4.75
CA ILE A 398 -5.86 -2.64 -5.86
C ILE A 398 -6.74 -3.02 -7.05
N SER A 399 -8.04 -2.71 -7.01
CA SER A 399 -8.99 -3.16 -8.03
C SER A 399 -8.63 -2.75 -9.47
N ARG A 400 -7.69 -1.82 -9.66
CA ARG A 400 -7.20 -1.38 -10.98
C ARG A 400 -5.68 -1.24 -11.09
N MET A 401 -4.90 -1.73 -10.12
CA MET A 401 -3.43 -1.62 -10.17
C MET A 401 -2.81 -2.50 -11.27
N GLU A 402 -3.37 -3.69 -11.46
CA GLU A 402 -2.94 -4.67 -12.46
C GLU A 402 -3.81 -4.64 -13.73
N GLN A 403 -4.85 -3.79 -13.78
CA GLN A 403 -5.65 -3.66 -15.00
C GLN A 403 -4.97 -2.65 -15.94
N PRO A 404 -4.40 -3.11 -17.07
CA PRO A 404 -3.72 -2.23 -17.99
C PRO A 404 -4.73 -1.23 -18.58
N ASP A 405 -4.68 0.02 -18.12
CA ASP A 405 -5.18 1.14 -18.89
C ASP A 405 -3.97 1.74 -19.63
N PRO A 406 -3.86 1.55 -20.97
CA PRO A 406 -2.82 2.13 -21.81
C PRO A 406 -2.58 3.62 -21.53
N ASP A 407 -3.65 4.33 -21.15
CA ASP A 407 -3.68 5.77 -20.91
C ASP A 407 -3.31 6.14 -19.46
N MET A 408 -3.31 5.19 -18.51
CA MET A 408 -2.87 5.39 -17.11
C MET A 408 -1.49 4.78 -16.83
N GLN A 409 -0.44 5.29 -17.48
CA GLN A 409 0.94 4.88 -17.20
C GLN A 409 1.46 5.41 -15.83
N PRO A 410 2.27 4.62 -15.09
CA PRO A 410 2.64 3.24 -15.35
C PRO A 410 1.55 2.25 -14.90
N TYR A 411 1.48 1.11 -15.58
CA TYR A 411 0.81 -0.11 -15.11
C TYR A 411 1.72 -1.32 -15.33
N PHE A 412 1.39 -2.43 -14.68
CA PHE A 412 2.06 -3.71 -14.86
C PHE A 412 1.24 -4.63 -15.76
N ASP A 413 1.95 -5.34 -16.63
CA ASP A 413 1.46 -6.32 -17.59
C ASP A 413 2.30 -7.60 -17.45
N ASP A 414 1.93 -8.66 -18.18
CA ASP A 414 2.59 -9.97 -18.11
C ASP A 414 2.64 -10.50 -16.65
N ASN A 415 1.54 -10.30 -15.92
CA ASN A 415 1.48 -10.55 -14.48
C ASN A 415 1.54 -12.05 -14.16
N VAL A 416 2.30 -12.42 -13.14
CA VAL A 416 2.39 -13.79 -12.63
C VAL A 416 1.92 -13.80 -11.18
N GLN A 417 0.93 -14.64 -10.89
CA GLN A 417 0.29 -14.74 -9.58
C GLN A 417 0.63 -16.10 -8.96
N ILE A 418 1.32 -16.09 -7.83
CA ILE A 418 1.82 -17.29 -7.15
C ILE A 418 1.08 -17.45 -5.83
N TYR A 419 -0.04 -18.17 -5.90
CA TYR A 419 -0.88 -18.49 -4.77
C TYR A 419 -0.29 -19.67 -4.01
N ILE A 420 0.27 -19.39 -2.84
CA ILE A 420 0.72 -20.44 -1.93
C ILE A 420 -0.53 -20.92 -1.19
N THR A 421 -0.93 -22.17 -1.39
CA THR A 421 -2.24 -22.68 -0.93
C THR A 421 -2.12 -23.51 0.35
N ASN A 422 -0.94 -24.07 0.61
CA ASN A 422 -0.59 -24.74 1.85
C ASN A 422 0.94 -24.93 1.91
N TYR A 423 1.43 -25.18 3.12
CA TYR A 423 2.73 -25.82 3.35
C TYR A 423 2.53 -27.13 4.13
#